data_AF-A0A4Y8AP53-F1
#
_entry.id   AF-A0A4Y8AP53-F1
#
_cell.length_a   1.000
_cell.length_b   1.000
_cell.length_c   1.000
_cell.angle_alpha   90.00
_cell.angle_beta   90.00
_cell.angle_gamma   90.00
#
_symmetry.space_group_name_H-M   'P 1'
#
loop_
_entity.id
_entity.type
_entity.pdbx_description
1 polymer ?
#
loop_
_entity_poly.entity_id
_entity_poly.type
_entity_poly.pdbx_seq_one_letter_code
_entity_poly.pdbx_strand_id
1 'polypeptide(L)'
;QALLSLQKKIFTYEDEKEWISISIIALPKIKKRSSVVSFQIDSHIWDCCLDFSKGFRKYELATAMKFKSVYSMRFYELLSGQKTKLIYPLEQLKEMFKVQDKYAKTNDFVRKVIEPAKNELDELSPYTFEWSAN
;
A
#
# COMPACT_ATOMS: atom_id res chain seq x y z
N GLN A 1 -12.95 -13.54 -8.34
CA GLN A 1 -11.66 -13.84 -7.67
C GLN A 1 -11.21 -12.73 -6.73
N ALA A 2 -11.16 -11.46 -7.16
CA ALA A 2 -10.69 -10.34 -6.34
C ALA A 2 -11.42 -10.17 -4.99
N LEU A 3 -12.77 -10.20 -4.98
CA LEU A 3 -13.56 -10.07 -3.74
C LEU A 3 -13.25 -11.17 -2.72
N LEU A 4 -13.14 -12.42 -3.17
CA LEU A 4 -12.81 -13.54 -2.28
C LEU A 4 -11.39 -13.42 -1.73
N SER A 5 -10.44 -12.91 -2.53
CA SER A 5 -9.08 -12.63 -2.06
C SER A 5 -9.06 -11.53 -1.00
N LEU A 6 -9.85 -10.47 -1.20
CA LEU A 6 -9.95 -9.36 -0.25
C LEU A 6 -10.66 -9.76 1.05
N GLN A 7 -11.73 -10.55 0.97
CA GLN A 7 -12.45 -11.08 2.13
C GLN A 7 -11.55 -11.95 3.02
N LYS A 8 -10.60 -12.69 2.43
CA LYS A 8 -9.65 -13.52 3.17
C LYS A 8 -8.53 -12.74 3.87
N LYS A 9 -8.38 -11.44 3.59
CA LYS A 9 -7.38 -10.60 4.26
C LYS A 9 -7.91 -10.15 5.60
N ILE A 10 -7.10 -10.33 6.64
CA ILE A 10 -7.42 -9.93 8.01
C ILE A 10 -6.77 -8.58 8.32
N PHE A 11 -7.56 -7.71 8.97
CA PHE A 11 -7.15 -6.51 9.66
C PHE A 11 -7.25 -6.78 11.16
N THR A 12 -6.16 -6.52 11.87
CA THR A 12 -6.15 -6.65 13.33
C THR A 12 -6.23 -5.25 13.92
N TYR A 13 -7.23 -5.03 14.77
CA TYR A 13 -7.39 -3.83 15.58
C TYR A 13 -7.09 -4.17 17.03
N GLU A 14 -6.33 -3.33 17.70
CA GLU A 14 -5.97 -3.51 19.11
C GLU A 14 -5.87 -2.14 19.78
N ASP A 15 -6.56 -1.99 20.91
CA ASP A 15 -6.43 -0.86 21.82
C ASP A 15 -6.28 -1.34 23.27
N GLU A 16 -6.39 -0.44 24.25
CA GLU A 16 -6.25 -0.80 25.67
C GLU A 16 -7.39 -1.69 26.21
N LYS A 17 -8.51 -1.80 25.48
CA LYS A 17 -9.75 -2.47 25.94
C LYS A 17 -10.02 -3.76 25.19
N GLU A 18 -9.74 -3.81 23.89
CA GLU A 18 -10.09 -4.94 23.06
C GLU A 18 -9.08 -5.23 21.96
N TRP A 19 -9.06 -6.51 21.59
CA TRP A 19 -8.38 -7.02 20.42
C TRP A 19 -9.41 -7.64 19.49
N ILE A 20 -9.40 -7.24 18.22
CA ILE A 20 -10.37 -7.70 17.22
C ILE A 20 -9.65 -8.12 15.94
N SER A 21 -10.00 -9.30 15.43
CA SER A 21 -9.59 -9.78 14.11
C SER A 21 -10.75 -9.66 13.12
N ILE A 22 -10.60 -8.78 12.13
CA ILE A 22 -11.66 -8.37 11.21
C ILE A 22 -11.29 -8.73 9.77
N SER A 23 -12.23 -9.25 8.99
CA SER A 23 -12.02 -9.39 7.53
C SER A 23 -12.13 -8.01 6.86
N ILE A 24 -11.20 -7.67 5.94
CA ILE A 24 -11.19 -6.34 5.28
C ILE A 24 -12.53 -6.00 4.61
N ILE A 25 -13.21 -7.01 4.04
CA ILE A 25 -14.59 -6.89 3.59
C ILE A 25 -15.43 -8.07 4.07
N ALA A 26 -16.72 -7.83 4.29
CA ALA A 26 -17.73 -8.84 4.61
C ALA A 26 -18.85 -8.86 3.55
N LEU A 27 -19.54 -9.99 3.45
CA LEU A 27 -20.69 -10.21 2.56
C LEU A 27 -20.52 -9.68 1.12
N PRO A 28 -19.44 -10.04 0.39
CA PRO A 28 -19.28 -9.61 -0.99
C PRO A 28 -20.41 -10.17 -1.87
N LYS A 29 -21.09 -9.29 -2.60
CA LYS A 29 -22.22 -9.60 -3.49
C LYS A 29 -21.96 -9.01 -4.87
N ILE A 30 -22.24 -9.80 -5.90
CA ILE A 30 -22.28 -9.34 -7.29
C ILE A 30 -23.73 -9.46 -7.76
N LYS A 31 -24.36 -8.34 -8.10
CA LYS A 31 -25.71 -8.37 -8.66
C LYS A 31 -25.59 -8.75 -10.13
N LYS A 32 -25.90 -10.01 -10.46
CA LYS A 32 -25.78 -10.55 -11.83
C LYS A 32 -26.51 -9.64 -12.84
N ARG A 33 -25.90 -9.44 -14.01
CA ARG A 33 -26.40 -8.57 -15.10
C ARG A 33 -26.50 -7.08 -14.77
N SER A 34 -26.01 -6.66 -13.61
CA SER A 34 -25.68 -5.26 -13.33
C SER A 34 -24.20 -5.21 -13.00
N SER A 35 -23.45 -4.28 -13.55
CA SER A 35 -22.00 -4.15 -13.27
C SER A 35 -21.72 -3.61 -11.86
N VAL A 36 -22.52 -4.02 -10.87
CA VAL A 36 -22.57 -3.52 -9.51
C VAL A 36 -22.10 -4.62 -8.56
N VAL A 37 -21.16 -4.23 -7.72
CA VAL A 37 -20.61 -5.03 -6.63
C VAL A 37 -20.87 -4.29 -5.33
N SER A 38 -21.24 -5.03 -4.28
CA SER A 38 -21.37 -4.48 -2.93
C SER A 38 -20.71 -5.40 -1.91
N PHE A 39 -20.27 -4.81 -0.81
CA PHE A 39 -19.68 -5.49 0.34
C PHE A 39 -19.81 -4.56 1.55
N GLN A 40 -19.57 -5.10 2.74
CA GLN A 40 -19.57 -4.37 4.00
C GLN A 40 -18.14 -4.23 4.51
N ILE A 41 -17.85 -3.13 5.20
CA ILE A 41 -16.60 -2.90 5.92
C ILE A 41 -16.99 -2.63 7.37
N ASP A 42 -16.23 -3.19 8.30
CA ASP A 42 -16.41 -2.95 9.73
C ASP A 42 -16.04 -1.50 10.08
N SER A 43 -16.74 -0.89 11.06
CA SER A 43 -16.51 0.50 11.44
C SER A 43 -15.08 0.75 11.92
N HIS A 44 -14.44 -0.20 12.62
CA HIS A 44 -13.06 -0.01 13.11
C HIS A 44 -12.06 0.21 11.97
N ILE A 45 -12.23 -0.51 10.86
CA ILE A 45 -11.40 -0.33 9.66
C ILE A 45 -11.64 1.08 9.08
N TRP A 46 -12.91 1.48 8.98
CA TRP A 46 -13.30 2.77 8.43
C TRP A 46 -12.77 3.93 9.27
N ASP A 47 -12.89 3.85 10.60
CA ASP A 47 -12.43 4.85 11.54
C ASP A 47 -10.89 4.99 11.47
N CYS A 48 -10.16 3.87 11.38
CA CYS A 48 -8.72 3.89 11.15
C CYS A 48 -8.34 4.55 9.82
N CYS A 49 -9.10 4.34 8.75
CA CYS A 49 -8.84 4.96 7.45
C CYS A 49 -9.12 6.47 7.43
N LEU A 50 -10.00 6.95 8.31
CA LEU A 50 -10.36 8.37 8.44
C LEU A 50 -9.60 9.09 9.57
N ASP A 51 -8.77 8.40 10.33
CA ASP A 51 -7.91 9.03 11.33
C ASP A 51 -6.75 9.78 10.66
N PHE A 52 -6.95 11.09 10.48
CA PHE A 52 -5.94 12.01 9.95
C PHE A 52 -5.13 12.72 11.03
N SER A 53 -5.27 12.33 12.31
CA SER A 53 -4.62 13.00 13.44
C SER A 53 -3.08 13.00 13.33
N LYS A 54 -2.50 11.96 12.74
CA LYS A 54 -1.05 11.82 12.49
C LYS A 54 -0.63 12.31 11.10
N GLY A 55 -1.50 13.06 10.42
CA GLY A 55 -1.32 13.53 9.06
C GLY A 55 -1.95 12.60 8.03
N PHE A 56 -2.01 13.08 6.78
CA PHE A 56 -2.59 12.37 5.66
C PHE A 56 -1.86 12.70 4.35
N ARG A 57 -2.10 11.88 3.33
CA ARG A 57 -1.62 12.11 1.96
C ARG A 57 -2.78 12.06 0.99
N LYS A 58 -2.91 13.10 0.16
CA LYS A 58 -3.88 13.10 -0.94
C LYS A 58 -3.41 12.08 -1.97
N TYR A 59 -4.21 11.04 -2.19
CA TYR A 59 -3.90 9.99 -3.15
C TYR A 59 -4.51 10.33 -4.51
N GLU A 60 -3.69 10.60 -5.52
CA GLU A 60 -4.14 10.86 -6.89
C GLU A 60 -4.45 9.53 -7.59
N LEU A 61 -5.69 9.06 -7.44
CA LEU A 61 -6.13 7.74 -7.91
C LEU A 61 -5.81 7.49 -9.40
N ALA A 62 -5.98 8.50 -10.25
CA ALA A 62 -5.71 8.40 -11.68
C ALA A 62 -4.23 8.16 -12.00
N THR A 63 -3.31 8.69 -11.20
CA THR A 63 -1.87 8.45 -11.35
C THR A 63 -1.52 7.08 -10.79
N ALA A 64 -2.02 6.76 -9.59
CA ALA A 64 -1.80 5.47 -8.96
C ALA A 64 -2.25 4.27 -9.82
N MET A 65 -3.37 4.40 -10.52
CA MET A 65 -3.91 3.35 -11.40
C MET A 65 -3.07 3.11 -12.67
N LYS A 66 -2.12 3.99 -13.01
CA LYS A 66 -1.23 3.78 -14.16
C LYS A 66 -0.11 2.79 -13.85
N PHE A 67 0.28 2.67 -12.58
CA PHE A 67 1.36 1.78 -12.18
C PHE A 67 0.96 0.31 -12.31
N LYS A 68 1.85 -0.48 -12.91
CA LYS A 68 1.73 -1.94 -13.02
C LYS A 68 2.38 -2.63 -11.82
N SER A 69 3.47 -2.07 -11.30
CA SER A 69 4.14 -2.62 -10.14
C SER A 69 3.51 -2.13 -8.85
N VAL A 70 3.20 -3.08 -7.96
CA VAL A 70 2.78 -2.77 -6.58
C VAL A 70 3.84 -1.98 -5.82
N TYR A 71 5.13 -2.12 -6.17
CA TYR A 71 6.21 -1.41 -5.50
C TYR A 71 6.29 0.04 -5.96
N SER A 72 6.01 0.34 -7.22
CA SER A 72 5.91 1.71 -7.74
C SER A 72 4.78 2.44 -7.03
N MET A 73 3.62 1.80 -6.89
CA MET A 73 2.51 2.35 -6.12
C MET A 73 2.90 2.65 -4.67
N ARG A 74 3.63 1.74 -4.00
CA ARG A 74 4.13 1.95 -2.62
C ARG A 74 5.12 3.11 -2.51
N PHE A 75 6.05 3.23 -3.45
CA PHE A 75 6.98 4.36 -3.47
C PHE A 75 6.25 5.67 -3.74
N TYR A 76 5.27 5.66 -4.64
CA TYR A 76 4.41 6.82 -4.89
C TYR A 76 3.64 7.25 -3.63
N GLU A 77 3.01 6.30 -2.92
CA GLU A 77 2.35 6.54 -1.62
C GLU A 77 3.31 7.17 -0.61
N LEU A 78 4.55 6.66 -0.53
CA LEU A 78 5.56 7.09 0.43
C LEU A 78 6.15 8.48 0.12
N LEU A 79 6.32 8.80 -1.16
CA LEU A 79 7.16 9.92 -1.61
C LEU A 79 6.38 11.08 -2.24
N SER A 80 5.15 10.85 -2.71
CA SER A 80 4.34 11.91 -3.32
C SER A 80 4.09 13.07 -2.34
N GLY A 81 4.41 14.28 -2.80
CA GLY A 81 4.31 15.51 -1.99
C GLY A 81 5.30 15.60 -0.81
N GLN A 82 6.24 14.66 -0.69
CA GLN A 82 7.29 14.75 0.32
C GLN A 82 8.30 15.83 -0.06
N LYS A 83 8.65 16.68 0.92
CA LYS A 83 9.63 17.78 0.75
C LYS A 83 10.94 17.52 1.49
N THR A 84 10.94 16.62 2.46
CA THR A 84 12.11 16.29 3.27
C THR A 84 12.68 14.94 2.90
N LYS A 85 14.00 14.78 3.05
CA LYS A 85 14.67 13.50 2.85
C LYS A 85 14.13 12.48 3.86
N LEU A 86 13.79 11.29 3.38
CA LEU A 86 13.43 10.15 4.22
C LEU A 86 14.64 9.22 4.38
N ILE A 87 14.83 8.71 5.60
CA ILE A 87 15.90 7.76 5.93
C ILE A 87 15.24 6.58 6.64
N TYR A 88 15.42 5.38 6.08
CA TYR A 88 14.89 4.14 6.64
C TYR A 88 16.01 3.09 6.75
N PRO A 89 16.04 2.29 7.83
CA PRO A 89 16.73 1.01 7.82
C PRO A 89 16.21 0.13 6.68
N LEU A 90 17.12 -0.59 6.02
CA LEU A 90 16.75 -1.46 4.89
C LEU A 90 15.67 -2.47 5.26
N GLU A 91 15.79 -3.09 6.44
CA GLU A 91 14.85 -4.12 6.88
C GLU A 91 13.45 -3.55 7.14
N GLN A 92 13.36 -2.34 7.71
CA GLN A 92 12.08 -1.64 7.85
C GLN A 92 11.44 -1.35 6.49
N LEU A 93 12.24 -0.91 5.51
CA LEU A 93 11.73 -0.65 4.16
C LEU A 93 11.26 -1.94 3.48
N LYS A 94 11.99 -3.05 3.63
CA LYS A 94 11.55 -4.36 3.11
C LYS A 94 10.25 -4.84 3.76
N GLU A 95 10.08 -4.65 5.06
CA GLU A 95 8.87 -4.99 5.79
C GLU A 95 7.66 -4.17 5.31
N MET A 96 7.82 -2.85 5.17
CA MET A 96 6.78 -1.96 4.63
C MET A 96 6.30 -2.41 3.23
N PHE A 97 7.23 -2.96 2.44
CA PHE A 97 6.96 -3.44 1.07
C PHE A 97 6.60 -4.93 1.02
N LYS A 98 6.53 -5.61 2.18
CA LYS A 98 6.22 -7.03 2.35
C LYS A 98 7.14 -7.96 1.54
N VAL A 99 8.45 -7.66 1.59
CA VAL A 99 9.51 -8.40 0.87
C VAL A 99 10.68 -8.80 1.76
N GLN A 100 10.51 -8.77 3.08
CA GLN A 100 11.56 -9.13 4.04
C GLN A 100 12.18 -10.51 3.76
N ASP A 101 11.36 -11.51 3.39
CA ASP A 101 11.83 -12.88 3.13
C ASP A 101 12.19 -13.15 1.65
N LYS A 102 12.11 -12.14 0.78
CA LYS A 102 12.21 -12.33 -0.68
C LYS A 102 13.62 -12.13 -1.23
N TYR A 103 14.42 -11.27 -0.59
CA TYR A 103 15.74 -10.86 -1.09
C TYR A 103 16.80 -10.96 -0.01
N ALA A 104 17.60 -12.03 -0.06
CA ALA A 104 18.72 -12.23 0.86
C ALA A 104 19.83 -11.19 0.66
N LYS A 105 20.04 -10.73 -0.58
CA LYS A 105 21.06 -9.72 -0.92
C LYS A 105 20.41 -8.36 -1.14
N THR A 106 20.98 -7.32 -0.56
CA THR A 106 20.54 -5.92 -0.76
C THR A 106 20.50 -5.53 -2.24
N ASN A 107 21.49 -5.97 -3.02
CA ASN A 107 21.55 -5.67 -4.45
C ASN A 107 20.34 -6.23 -5.23
N ASP A 108 19.78 -7.37 -4.81
CA ASP A 108 18.58 -7.90 -5.45
C ASP A 108 17.34 -7.07 -5.12
N PHE A 109 17.25 -6.52 -3.91
CA PHE A 109 16.18 -5.60 -3.54
C PHE A 109 16.24 -4.31 -4.37
N VAL A 110 17.44 -3.73 -4.52
CA VAL A 110 17.67 -2.54 -5.36
C VAL A 110 17.20 -2.82 -6.80
N ARG A 111 17.77 -3.85 -7.44
CA ARG A 111 17.53 -4.18 -8.85
C ARG A 111 16.08 -4.59 -9.15
N LYS A 112 15.38 -5.21 -8.20
CA LYS A 112 14.04 -5.79 -8.43
C LYS A 112 12.90 -4.97 -7.85
N VAL A 113 13.20 -4.00 -6.97
CA VAL A 113 12.18 -3.19 -6.27
C VAL A 113 12.42 -1.71 -6.47
N ILE A 114 13.62 -1.22 -6.12
CA ILE A 114 13.89 0.23 -6.14
C ILE A 114 14.02 0.75 -7.57
N GLU A 115 14.92 0.18 -8.38
CA GLU A 115 15.18 0.67 -9.75
C GLU A 115 13.95 0.56 -10.65
N PRO A 116 13.21 -0.58 -10.69
CA PRO A 116 12.01 -0.68 -11.51
C PRO A 116 10.93 0.32 -11.07
N ALA A 117 10.80 0.56 -9.76
CA ALA A 117 9.84 1.51 -9.24
C ALA A 117 10.22 2.95 -9.60
N LYS A 118 11.50 3.32 -9.48
CA LYS A 118 11.98 4.64 -9.91
C LYS A 118 11.68 4.87 -11.38
N ASN A 119 12.05 3.92 -12.25
CA ASN A 119 11.84 4.04 -13.69
C ASN A 119 10.35 4.19 -14.04
N GLU A 120 9.47 3.43 -13.39
CA GLU A 120 8.03 3.51 -13.64
C GLU A 120 7.43 4.83 -13.10
N LEU A 121 7.96 5.37 -11.99
CA LEU A 121 7.60 6.70 -11.51
C LEU A 121 8.06 7.78 -12.49
N ASP A 122 9.31 7.73 -12.96
CA ASP A 122 9.85 8.67 -13.95
C ASP A 122 8.99 8.74 -15.22
N GLU A 123 8.41 7.60 -15.64
CA GLU A 123 7.57 7.51 -16.83
C GLU A 123 6.11 7.96 -16.60
N LEU A 124 5.49 7.59 -15.48
CA LEU A 124 4.03 7.66 -15.31
C LEU A 124 3.53 8.68 -14.27
N SER A 125 4.44 9.31 -13.53
CA SER A 125 4.15 10.13 -12.35
C SER A 125 4.75 11.53 -12.46
N PRO A 126 4.12 12.57 -11.89
CA PRO A 126 4.76 13.87 -11.71
C PRO A 126 5.81 13.87 -10.56
N TYR A 127 5.93 12.76 -9.83
CA TYR A 127 6.88 12.58 -8.74
C TYR A 127 7.88 11.47 -9.06
N THR A 128 9.13 11.73 -8.73
CA THR A 128 10.25 10.78 -8.77
C THR A 128 11.06 10.88 -7.47
N PHE A 129 12.11 10.08 -7.35
CA PHE A 129 13.01 10.08 -6.21
C PHE A 129 14.43 9.68 -6.58
N GLU A 130 15.37 10.25 -5.85
CA GLU A 130 16.77 9.80 -5.83
C GLU A 130 17.01 9.03 -4.54
N TRP A 131 17.94 8.05 -4.58
CA TRP A 131 18.26 7.22 -3.43
C TRP A 131 19.76 6.96 -3.32
N SER A 132 20.21 6.72 -2.09
CA SER A 132 21.57 6.31 -1.78
C SER A 132 21.53 5.29 -0.64
N ALA A 133 22.32 4.23 -0.73
CA ALA A 133 22.59 3.34 0.39
C ALA A 133 23.94 3.71 1.00
N ASN A 134 23.98 3.86 2.32
CA ASN A 134 25.20 4.03 3.09
C ASN A 134 25.76 2.69 3.54
#